data_AF-A0A2D4FG91-F1
#
_entry.id   AF-A0A2D4FG91-F1
#
_cell.length_a   1.000
_cell.length_b   1.000
_cell.length_c   1.000
_cell.angle_alpha   90.00
_cell.angle_beta   90.00
_cell.angle_gamma   90.00
#
_symmetry.space_group_name_H-M   'P 1'
#
loop_
_entity.id
_entity.type
_entity.pdbx_description
1 polymer ?
#
loop_
_entity_poly.entity_id
_entity_poly.type
_entity_poly.pdbx_seq_one_letter_code
_entity_poly.pdbx_strand_id
1 'polypeptide(L)'
;MEGACYMVALQIAREPLVRQVLRQTFQERAKVNVAPTKKGKKDVDEAHYAYSFKYLKNKPVKELRDEQFLKISLAKEESLLTIDLSVDMKGVDGYGSDQSYFEEIKAFYYRDEFSHQVQEWNRQRTLAIERALRQFLYPQMAKELMNKLLLEAKECVMKACSRKLYNWLKVAPYRPDQQVEEDEDLMDENQGKGIRVLGIAFSSARNHPVFCALLNGEGEVTDFLRLPHFTKRRNAWREEEREKKAQDIETLKKFLLSKKPHVVTVGGENRDAQMLVEDVKRIVHELEQGQQLSSIGVELVDNELAMLYMNSKKSETEFRDYPPVLRQAVSLARRIQDPLVEFAQVCSPDEDILCLKLHPMQDHVVKEELLGALYCEFINRVNEVGVDVNRAIAHPHSQALLQYVCGLGARKGTHLLKILKQNNTRLENRTQLVTMCHMGPKVFINCAGFIKIDTASLGDSTDS
;
A
#
# COMPACT_ATOMS: atom_id res chain seq x y z
N MET A 1 24.47 -44.96 33.50
CA MET A 1 24.57 -44.97 32.02
C MET A 1 23.71 -43.87 31.38
N GLU A 2 22.45 -43.66 31.80
CA GLU A 2 21.59 -42.64 31.18
C GLU A 2 22.12 -41.21 31.28
N GLY A 3 22.69 -40.82 32.42
CA GLY A 3 23.32 -39.51 32.59
C GLY A 3 24.51 -39.29 31.65
N ALA A 4 25.32 -40.34 31.41
CA ALA A 4 26.43 -40.27 30.47
C ALA A 4 25.94 -40.13 29.01
N CYS A 5 24.89 -40.88 28.62
CA CYS A 5 24.27 -40.74 27.30
C CYS A 5 23.68 -39.33 27.11
N TYR A 6 23.08 -38.76 28.15
CA TYR A 6 22.57 -37.39 28.13
C TYR A 6 23.69 -36.37 27.96
N MET A 7 24.80 -36.51 28.68
CA MET A 7 25.97 -35.62 28.56
C MET A 7 26.58 -35.66 27.16
N VAL A 8 26.73 -36.86 26.59
CA VAL A 8 27.22 -37.02 25.21
C VAL A 8 26.24 -36.41 24.21
N ALA A 9 24.93 -36.63 24.37
CA ALA A 9 23.91 -36.02 23.53
C ALA A 9 23.97 -34.49 23.57
N LEU A 10 24.19 -33.91 24.76
CA LEU A 10 24.35 -32.47 24.94
C LEU A 10 25.61 -31.92 24.26
N GLN A 11 26.73 -32.65 24.34
CA GLN A 11 27.98 -32.28 23.67
C GLN A 11 27.78 -32.26 22.15
N ILE A 12 27.20 -33.32 21.58
CA ILE A 12 26.89 -33.40 20.14
C ILE A 12 25.95 -32.24 19.72
N ALA A 13 24.93 -31.93 20.52
CA ALA A 13 23.97 -30.87 20.22
C ALA A 13 24.58 -29.44 20.27
N ARG A 14 25.71 -29.27 20.95
CA ARG A 14 26.43 -27.99 21.08
C ARG A 14 27.58 -27.84 20.08
N GLU A 15 27.93 -28.90 19.37
CA GLU A 15 29.00 -28.86 18.37
C GLU A 15 28.65 -27.94 17.19
N PRO A 16 29.43 -26.87 16.91
CA PRO A 16 29.07 -25.88 15.90
C PRO A 16 28.92 -26.45 14.48
N LEU A 17 29.81 -27.38 14.09
CA LEU A 17 29.78 -28.01 12.77
C LEU A 17 28.51 -28.86 12.57
N VAL A 18 28.15 -29.65 13.58
CA VAL A 18 26.92 -30.46 13.56
C VAL A 18 25.69 -29.56 13.41
N ARG A 19 25.64 -28.46 14.17
CA ARG A 19 24.54 -27.49 14.09
C ARG A 19 24.45 -26.81 12.74
N GLN A 20 25.59 -26.46 12.13
CA GLN A 20 25.64 -25.82 10.82
C GLN A 20 25.11 -26.74 9.72
N VAL A 21 25.63 -27.98 9.64
CA VAL A 21 25.19 -28.97 8.63
C VAL A 21 23.72 -29.34 8.83
N LEU A 22 23.31 -29.53 10.08
CA LEU A 22 21.93 -29.85 10.39
C LEU A 22 21.00 -28.72 10.01
N ARG A 23 21.36 -27.46 10.30
CA ARG A 23 20.55 -26.29 9.93
C ARG A 23 20.33 -26.24 8.42
N GLN A 24 21.38 -26.40 7.63
CA GLN A 24 21.27 -26.40 6.17
C GLN A 24 20.36 -27.53 5.69
N THR A 25 20.59 -28.75 6.18
CA THR A 25 19.79 -29.93 5.79
C THR A 25 18.33 -29.78 6.21
N PHE A 26 18.07 -29.25 7.40
CA PHE A 26 16.73 -29.01 7.92
C PHE A 26 16.03 -27.94 7.07
N GLN A 27 16.68 -26.85 6.70
CA GLN A 27 16.09 -25.84 5.81
C GLN A 27 15.75 -26.40 4.42
N GLU A 28 16.57 -27.32 3.90
CA GLU A 28 16.37 -27.86 2.56
C GLU A 28 15.30 -28.95 2.50
N ARG A 29 15.23 -29.81 3.52
CA ARG A 29 14.39 -31.02 3.54
C ARG A 29 13.17 -30.90 4.45
N ALA A 30 13.06 -29.87 5.29
CA ALA A 30 11.92 -29.73 6.20
C ALA A 30 10.59 -29.64 5.44
N LYS A 31 9.60 -30.29 6.03
CA LYS A 31 8.22 -30.32 5.58
C LYS A 31 7.32 -29.81 6.70
N VAL A 32 6.32 -29.04 6.31
CA VAL A 32 5.31 -28.46 7.20
C VAL A 32 4.12 -29.39 7.30
N ASN A 33 3.77 -29.71 8.53
CA ASN A 33 2.58 -30.46 8.89
C ASN A 33 1.68 -29.56 9.74
N VAL A 34 0.42 -29.45 9.36
CA VAL A 34 -0.60 -28.68 10.03
C VAL A 34 -1.75 -29.62 10.40
N ALA A 35 -2.10 -29.63 11.68
CA ALA A 35 -3.21 -30.42 12.18
C ALA A 35 -4.17 -29.52 12.96
N PRO A 36 -5.50 -29.75 12.86
CA PRO A 36 -6.45 -28.92 13.55
C PRO A 36 -6.59 -29.32 15.02
N THR A 37 -6.71 -28.34 15.90
CA THR A 37 -7.05 -28.55 17.31
C THR A 37 -8.52 -28.95 17.44
N LYS A 38 -8.96 -29.33 18.66
CA LYS A 38 -10.39 -29.58 18.93
C LYS A 38 -11.26 -28.37 18.55
N LYS A 39 -10.75 -27.17 18.82
CA LYS A 39 -11.38 -25.89 18.47
C LYS A 39 -11.40 -25.68 16.95
N GLY A 40 -10.25 -25.79 16.28
CA GLY A 40 -10.19 -25.63 14.83
C GLY A 40 -10.98 -26.66 14.03
N LYS A 41 -11.25 -27.85 14.59
CA LYS A 41 -12.18 -28.80 13.95
C LYS A 41 -13.61 -28.28 13.88
N LYS A 42 -14.06 -27.56 14.92
CA LYS A 42 -15.42 -27.05 15.06
C LYS A 42 -15.60 -25.68 14.37
N ASP A 43 -14.63 -24.79 14.53
CA ASP A 43 -14.76 -23.38 14.14
C ASP A 43 -14.30 -23.12 12.69
N VAL A 44 -13.41 -23.97 12.14
CA VAL A 44 -12.96 -23.83 10.74
C VAL A 44 -13.90 -24.60 9.82
N ASP A 45 -14.90 -23.89 9.30
CA ASP A 45 -15.81 -24.30 8.24
C ASP A 45 -15.25 -24.03 6.84
N GLU A 46 -16.02 -24.32 5.79
CA GLU A 46 -15.60 -24.15 4.38
C GLU A 46 -15.37 -22.67 3.98
N ALA A 47 -16.00 -21.72 4.68
CA ALA A 47 -15.88 -20.30 4.40
C ALA A 47 -14.66 -19.66 5.10
N HIS A 48 -14.14 -20.31 6.15
CA HIS A 48 -13.02 -19.80 6.92
C HIS A 48 -11.70 -19.83 6.13
N TYR A 49 -10.90 -18.76 6.24
CA TYR A 49 -9.63 -18.62 5.49
C TYR A 49 -8.64 -19.77 5.72
N ALA A 50 -8.70 -20.40 6.90
CA ALA A 50 -7.83 -21.49 7.32
C ALA A 50 -8.25 -22.88 6.83
N TYR A 51 -9.40 -23.01 6.15
CA TYR A 51 -9.93 -24.29 5.70
C TYR A 51 -8.99 -25.00 4.71
N SER A 52 -8.46 -24.24 3.74
CA SER A 52 -7.60 -24.73 2.66
C SER A 52 -6.33 -25.45 3.14
N PHE A 53 -5.81 -25.10 4.33
CA PHE A 53 -4.60 -25.69 4.90
C PHE A 53 -4.83 -26.37 6.25
N LYS A 54 -6.09 -26.62 6.63
CA LYS A 54 -6.48 -27.27 7.88
C LYS A 54 -5.84 -28.65 8.07
N TYR A 55 -5.62 -29.39 6.98
CA TYR A 55 -5.05 -30.74 6.96
C TYR A 55 -3.79 -30.83 6.09
N LEU A 56 -2.93 -29.80 6.16
CA LEU A 56 -1.69 -29.80 5.38
C LEU A 56 -0.72 -30.86 5.91
N LYS A 57 -0.26 -31.78 5.05
CA LYS A 57 0.71 -32.82 5.41
C LYS A 57 1.89 -32.80 4.44
N ASN A 58 3.09 -32.97 5.00
CA ASN A 58 4.34 -33.16 4.27
C ASN A 58 4.64 -32.09 3.18
N LYS A 59 4.14 -30.86 3.32
CA LYS A 59 4.40 -29.79 2.35
C LYS A 59 5.84 -29.30 2.48
N PRO A 60 6.70 -29.40 1.45
CA PRO A 60 8.07 -28.88 1.52
C PRO A 60 8.09 -27.40 1.87
N VAL A 61 9.00 -27.01 2.78
CA VAL A 61 9.14 -25.61 3.19
C VAL A 61 9.46 -24.70 1.99
N LYS A 62 10.24 -25.18 1.02
CA LYS A 62 10.58 -24.45 -0.23
C LYS A 62 9.37 -24.12 -1.11
N GLU A 63 8.26 -24.84 -0.95
CA GLU A 63 7.03 -24.61 -1.72
C GLU A 63 6.06 -23.65 -1.03
N LEU A 64 6.37 -23.23 0.20
CA LEU A 64 5.63 -22.16 0.84
C LEU A 64 5.93 -20.86 0.09
N ARG A 65 4.89 -20.23 -0.42
CA ARG A 65 4.98 -18.95 -1.12
C ARG A 65 4.14 -17.90 -0.42
N ASP A 66 4.54 -16.66 -0.59
CA ASP A 66 3.79 -15.47 -0.25
C ASP A 66 3.36 -15.42 1.23
N GLU A 67 2.10 -15.10 1.51
CA GLU A 67 1.57 -14.94 2.85
C GLU A 67 1.06 -16.26 3.48
N GLN A 68 1.26 -17.42 2.84
CA GLN A 68 0.72 -18.69 3.31
C GLN A 68 1.17 -19.04 4.73
N PHE A 69 2.47 -18.90 5.01
CA PHE A 69 3.00 -19.21 6.34
C PHE A 69 2.51 -18.23 7.41
N LEU A 70 2.29 -16.96 7.05
CA LEU A 70 1.70 -15.98 7.94
C LEU A 70 0.26 -16.38 8.34
N LYS A 71 -0.58 -16.77 7.37
CA LYS A 71 -1.95 -17.26 7.63
C LYS A 71 -1.95 -18.50 8.55
N ILE A 72 -1.02 -19.43 8.34
CA ILE A 72 -0.86 -20.61 9.19
C ILE A 72 -0.44 -20.21 10.61
N SER A 73 0.48 -19.24 10.75
CA SER A 73 0.91 -18.73 12.05
C SER A 73 -0.23 -18.04 12.81
N LEU A 74 -1.05 -17.24 12.12
CA LEU A 74 -2.23 -16.59 12.72
C LEU A 74 -3.24 -17.61 13.23
N ALA A 75 -3.55 -18.63 12.43
CA ALA A 75 -4.44 -19.70 12.86
C ALA A 75 -3.88 -20.51 14.05
N LYS A 76 -2.55 -20.57 14.21
CA LYS A 76 -1.89 -21.13 15.40
C LYS A 76 -2.06 -20.21 16.62
N GLU A 77 -1.89 -18.91 16.47
CA GLU A 77 -2.10 -17.91 17.55
C GLU A 77 -3.55 -17.93 18.06
N GLU A 78 -4.52 -18.09 17.15
CA GLU A 78 -5.95 -18.26 17.48
C GLU A 78 -6.30 -19.62 18.10
N SER A 79 -5.30 -20.50 18.27
CA SER A 79 -5.42 -21.87 18.77
C SER A 79 -6.31 -22.78 17.91
N LEU A 80 -6.45 -22.49 16.61
CA LEU A 80 -7.21 -23.31 15.66
C LEU A 80 -6.37 -24.47 15.13
N LEU A 81 -5.07 -24.24 14.89
CA LEU A 81 -4.17 -25.21 14.26
C LEU A 81 -2.88 -25.40 15.07
N THR A 82 -2.29 -26.59 14.96
CA THR A 82 -0.92 -26.88 15.43
C THR A 82 -0.01 -27.05 14.24
N ILE A 83 1.18 -26.43 14.31
CA ILE A 83 2.21 -26.52 13.28
C ILE A 83 3.34 -27.39 13.82
N ASP A 84 3.77 -28.33 13.00
CA ASP A 84 4.91 -29.19 13.27
C ASP A 84 5.81 -29.26 12.03
N LEU A 85 7.10 -29.04 12.23
CA LEU A 85 8.12 -29.12 11.19
C LEU A 85 8.92 -30.40 11.38
N SER A 86 8.91 -31.28 10.38
CA SER A 86 9.69 -32.51 10.39
C SER A 86 10.56 -32.61 9.14
N VAL A 87 11.75 -33.20 9.29
CA VAL A 87 12.61 -33.54 8.14
C VAL A 87 12.06 -34.77 7.43
N ASP A 88 11.67 -35.77 8.22
CA ASP A 88 11.13 -37.02 7.71
C ASP A 88 9.63 -36.90 7.39
N MET A 89 9.17 -37.70 6.43
CA MET A 89 7.75 -37.83 6.09
C MET A 89 6.99 -38.39 7.29
N LYS A 90 5.95 -37.69 7.75
CA LYS A 90 5.04 -38.26 8.75
C LYS A 90 4.03 -39.18 8.09
N GLY A 91 3.92 -40.42 8.57
CA GLY A 91 2.90 -41.39 8.16
C GLY A 91 3.21 -42.21 6.90
N VAL A 92 4.49 -42.28 6.51
CA VAL A 92 4.98 -43.12 5.40
C VAL A 92 6.00 -44.13 5.93
N ASP A 93 5.68 -44.78 7.05
CA ASP A 93 6.49 -45.89 7.56
C ASP A 93 6.28 -47.10 6.63
N GLY A 94 7.25 -47.37 5.75
CA GLY A 94 7.29 -48.61 4.94
C GLY A 94 6.95 -48.50 3.45
N TYR A 95 6.78 -47.29 2.88
CA TYR A 95 6.65 -47.10 1.42
C TYR A 95 7.82 -46.29 0.87
N GLY A 96 8.69 -46.95 0.10
CA GLY A 96 9.81 -46.32 -0.61
C GLY A 96 11.16 -46.40 0.13
N SER A 97 12.25 -46.31 -0.63
CA SER A 97 13.64 -46.34 -0.17
C SER A 97 14.09 -45.09 0.62
N ASP A 98 13.16 -44.35 1.22
CA ASP A 98 13.47 -43.12 1.94
C ASP A 98 14.02 -43.50 3.33
N GLN A 99 15.34 -43.65 3.40
CA GLN A 99 16.03 -43.71 4.68
C GLN A 99 15.73 -42.41 5.44
N SER A 100 15.20 -42.54 6.67
CA SER A 100 15.03 -41.38 7.53
C SER A 100 16.37 -40.68 7.72
N TYR A 101 16.36 -39.36 7.86
CA TYR A 101 17.58 -38.61 8.10
C TYR A 101 18.31 -39.07 9.38
N PHE A 102 17.56 -39.64 10.33
CA PHE A 102 18.11 -40.31 11.50
C PHE A 102 18.96 -41.54 11.13
N GLU A 103 18.50 -42.39 10.21
CA GLU A 103 19.24 -43.58 9.76
C GLU A 103 20.51 -43.19 8.98
N GLU A 104 20.47 -42.11 8.17
CA GLU A 104 21.67 -41.54 7.53
C GLU A 104 22.72 -41.13 8.58
N ILE A 105 22.32 -40.42 9.64
CA ILE A 105 23.24 -40.00 10.71
C ILE A 105 23.78 -41.21 11.48
N LYS A 106 22.90 -42.17 11.80
CA LYS A 106 23.27 -43.38 12.53
C LYS A 106 24.35 -44.18 11.80
N ALA A 107 24.31 -44.23 10.46
CA ALA A 107 25.32 -44.92 9.66
C ALA A 107 26.76 -44.41 9.92
N PHE A 108 26.95 -43.10 10.14
CA PHE A 108 28.28 -42.54 10.44
C PHE A 108 28.87 -43.00 11.78
N TYR A 109 28.02 -43.36 12.73
CA TYR A 109 28.43 -43.77 14.08
C TYR A 109 28.30 -45.28 14.29
N TYR A 110 27.87 -46.04 13.28
CA TYR A 110 27.73 -47.48 13.34
C TYR A 110 29.08 -48.16 13.05
N ARG A 111 29.45 -49.16 13.87
CA ARG A 111 30.60 -50.02 13.59
C ARG A 111 30.12 -51.42 13.23
N ASP A 112 30.54 -51.90 12.07
CA ASP A 112 30.14 -53.19 11.51
C ASP A 112 31.00 -54.34 12.05
N GLU A 113 30.82 -54.66 13.33
CA GLU A 113 31.46 -55.80 13.99
C GLU A 113 30.41 -56.56 14.81
N PHE A 114 30.45 -57.90 14.76
CA PHE A 114 29.44 -58.78 15.36
C PHE A 114 29.71 -59.15 16.83
N SER A 115 30.75 -58.57 17.44
CA SER A 115 31.02 -58.79 18.87
C SER A 115 29.89 -58.25 19.73
N HIS A 116 29.49 -59.02 20.75
CA HIS A 116 28.43 -58.62 21.71
C HIS A 116 28.74 -57.25 22.37
N GLN A 117 30.01 -56.96 22.65
CA GLN A 117 30.41 -55.66 23.20
C GLN A 117 30.19 -54.52 22.20
N VAL A 118 30.49 -54.75 20.91
CA VAL A 118 30.33 -53.73 19.87
C VAL A 118 28.85 -53.45 19.60
N GLN A 119 28.02 -54.48 19.63
CA GLN A 119 26.56 -54.35 19.52
C GLN A 119 25.97 -53.52 20.66
N GLU A 120 26.39 -53.76 21.90
CA GLU A 120 25.92 -52.95 23.04
C GLU A 120 26.40 -51.50 22.96
N TRP A 121 27.64 -51.26 22.52
CA TRP A 121 28.13 -49.89 22.27
C TRP A 121 27.43 -49.19 21.09
N ASN A 122 27.07 -49.93 20.03
CA ASN A 122 26.26 -49.42 18.93
C ASN A 122 24.87 -48.98 19.43
N ARG A 123 24.26 -49.77 20.34
CA ARG A 123 22.98 -49.44 20.99
C ARG A 123 23.07 -48.13 21.79
N GLN A 124 24.10 -47.98 22.60
CA GLN A 124 24.30 -46.75 23.41
C GLN A 124 24.57 -45.52 22.53
N ARG A 125 25.39 -45.65 21.47
CA ARG A 125 25.62 -44.56 20.50
C ARG A 125 24.33 -44.13 19.80
N THR A 126 23.53 -45.10 19.36
CA THR A 126 22.24 -44.83 18.72
C THR A 126 21.30 -44.07 19.65
N LEU A 127 21.21 -44.49 20.93
CA LEU A 127 20.39 -43.81 21.92
C LEU A 127 20.88 -42.38 22.21
N ALA A 128 22.19 -42.16 22.29
CA ALA A 128 22.75 -40.83 22.48
C ALA A 128 22.46 -39.90 21.29
N ILE A 129 22.59 -40.39 20.06
CA ILE A 129 22.26 -39.63 18.83
C ILE A 129 20.76 -39.34 18.76
N GLU A 130 19.92 -40.32 19.08
CA GLU A 130 18.46 -40.12 19.10
C GLU A 130 18.06 -39.04 20.10
N ARG A 131 18.62 -39.07 21.31
CA ARG A 131 18.39 -38.03 22.32
C ARG A 131 18.93 -36.68 21.83
N ALA A 132 20.12 -36.63 21.23
CA ALA A 132 20.72 -35.41 20.69
C ALA A 132 19.80 -34.74 19.64
N LEU A 133 19.31 -35.53 18.68
CA LEU A 133 18.48 -35.05 17.58
C LEU A 133 17.06 -34.70 18.03
N ARG A 134 16.34 -35.65 18.65
CA ARG A 134 14.92 -35.48 18.99
C ARG A 134 14.69 -34.49 20.13
N GLN A 135 15.53 -34.50 21.16
CA GLN A 135 15.29 -33.68 22.36
C GLN A 135 15.89 -32.28 22.26
N PHE A 136 17.05 -32.13 21.59
CA PHE A 136 17.76 -30.84 21.55
C PHE A 136 17.74 -30.18 20.18
N LEU A 137 18.23 -30.87 19.16
CA LEU A 137 18.52 -30.25 17.88
C LEU A 137 17.25 -29.96 17.05
N TYR A 138 16.38 -30.95 16.81
CA TYR A 138 15.17 -30.74 16.01
C TYR A 138 14.23 -29.67 16.58
N PRO A 139 13.93 -29.62 17.89
CA PRO A 139 13.07 -28.56 18.43
C PRO A 139 13.68 -27.16 18.26
N GLN A 140 14.99 -27.02 18.43
CA GLN A 140 15.69 -25.76 18.21
C GLN A 140 15.69 -25.34 16.74
N MET A 141 16.03 -26.26 15.82
CA MET A 141 16.05 -26.00 14.38
C MET A 141 14.66 -25.71 13.83
N ALA A 142 13.63 -26.41 14.32
CA ALA A 142 12.23 -26.13 14.00
C ALA A 142 11.85 -24.71 14.44
N LYS A 143 12.16 -24.32 15.68
CA LYS A 143 11.86 -22.96 16.17
C LYS A 143 12.60 -21.88 15.37
N GLU A 144 13.87 -22.10 15.06
CA GLU A 144 14.67 -21.19 14.24
C GLU A 144 14.07 -21.04 12.82
N LEU A 145 13.72 -22.15 12.18
CA LEU A 145 13.11 -22.16 10.86
C LEU A 145 11.71 -21.51 10.85
N MET A 146 10.88 -21.78 11.86
CA MET A 146 9.57 -21.13 11.98
C MET A 146 9.71 -19.60 12.06
N ASN A 147 10.68 -19.09 12.83
CA ASN A 147 10.93 -17.66 12.93
C ASN A 147 11.40 -17.08 11.60
N LYS A 148 12.32 -17.77 10.91
CA LYS A 148 12.80 -17.36 9.58
C LYS A 148 11.65 -17.28 8.56
N LEU A 149 10.82 -18.31 8.48
CA LEU A 149 9.67 -18.34 7.57
C LEU A 149 8.64 -17.27 7.88
N LEU A 150 8.44 -16.96 9.16
CA LEU A 150 7.55 -15.88 9.59
C LEU A 150 8.07 -14.51 9.14
N LEU A 151 9.37 -14.27 9.27
CA LEU A 151 10.00 -13.03 8.80
C LEU A 151 9.92 -12.91 7.27
N GLU A 152 10.24 -13.97 6.53
CA GLU A 152 10.15 -13.99 5.06
C GLU A 152 8.70 -13.75 4.57
N ALA A 153 7.71 -14.36 5.23
CA ALA A 153 6.30 -14.14 4.90
C ALA A 153 5.85 -12.70 5.17
N LYS A 154 6.28 -12.10 6.29
CA LYS A 154 6.01 -10.68 6.60
C LYS A 154 6.68 -9.76 5.58
N GLU A 155 7.92 -10.03 5.20
CA GLU A 155 8.64 -9.27 4.17
C GLU A 155 7.93 -9.36 2.80
N CYS A 156 7.39 -10.52 2.45
CA CYS A 156 6.61 -10.69 1.23
C CYS A 156 5.34 -9.82 1.24
N VAL A 157 4.60 -9.80 2.36
CA VAL A 157 3.42 -8.94 2.54
C VAL A 157 3.80 -7.47 2.41
N MET A 158 4.90 -7.04 3.03
CA MET A 158 5.38 -5.65 2.90
C MET A 158 5.72 -5.31 1.46
N LYS A 159 6.41 -6.19 0.73
CA LYS A 159 6.69 -6.02 -0.71
C LYS A 159 5.41 -5.92 -1.53
N ALA A 160 4.38 -6.69 -1.21
CA ALA A 160 3.08 -6.60 -1.88
C ALA A 160 2.38 -5.26 -1.63
N CYS A 161 2.40 -4.77 -0.37
CA CYS A 161 1.90 -3.44 -0.02
C CYS A 161 2.63 -2.34 -0.80
N SER A 162 3.97 -2.35 -0.80
CA SER A 162 4.80 -1.39 -1.53
C SER A 162 4.51 -1.41 -3.03
N ARG A 163 4.39 -2.59 -3.65
CA ARG A 163 4.04 -2.70 -5.09
C ARG A 163 2.67 -2.09 -5.41
N LYS A 164 1.67 -2.31 -4.54
CA LYS A 164 0.34 -1.75 -4.74
C LYS A 164 0.36 -0.22 -4.62
N LEU A 165 1.05 0.31 -3.61
CA LEU A 165 1.24 1.76 -3.46
C LEU A 165 2.02 2.34 -4.64
N TYR A 166 3.11 1.71 -5.07
CA TYR A 166 3.89 2.11 -6.24
C TYR A 166 3.00 2.26 -7.48
N ASN A 167 2.12 1.29 -7.73
CA ASN A 167 1.19 1.35 -8.87
C ASN A 167 0.21 2.52 -8.77
N TRP A 168 -0.26 2.85 -7.56
CA TRP A 168 -1.13 4.01 -7.34
C TRP A 168 -0.39 5.34 -7.51
N LEU A 169 0.84 5.44 -7.02
CA LEU A 169 1.67 6.64 -7.15
C LEU A 169 2.21 6.84 -8.57
N LYS A 170 2.29 5.77 -9.37
CA LYS A 170 2.75 5.80 -10.78
C LYS A 170 1.73 6.41 -11.74
N VAL A 171 0.46 6.50 -11.35
CA VAL A 171 -0.60 7.02 -12.22
C VAL A 171 -0.29 8.48 -12.57
N ALA A 172 -0.23 8.77 -13.88
CA ALA A 172 0.00 10.12 -14.37
C ALA A 172 -1.27 10.99 -14.20
N PRO A 173 -1.11 12.32 -14.11
CA PRO A 173 -2.21 13.27 -14.24
C PRO A 173 -3.11 12.96 -15.43
N TYR A 174 -4.42 13.13 -15.26
CA TYR A 174 -5.38 12.91 -16.33
C TYR A 174 -5.13 13.88 -17.49
N ARG A 175 -5.25 13.37 -18.72
CA ARG A 175 -5.18 14.17 -19.94
C ARG A 175 -6.50 14.00 -20.69
N PRO A 176 -7.27 15.07 -20.94
CA PRO A 176 -8.45 14.98 -21.80
C PRO A 176 -8.03 14.54 -23.22
N ASP A 177 -8.90 13.78 -23.89
CA ASP A 177 -8.60 13.07 -25.14
C ASP A 177 -7.98 13.97 -26.24
N GLN A 178 -6.92 13.46 -26.86
CA GLN A 178 -6.10 14.08 -27.91
C GLN A 178 -6.77 14.11 -29.31
N GLN A 179 -8.11 14.11 -29.41
CA GLN A 179 -8.77 14.18 -30.74
C GLN A 179 -8.82 15.59 -31.35
N VAL A 180 -8.05 16.54 -30.81
CA VAL A 180 -7.75 17.83 -31.44
C VAL A 180 -6.26 17.85 -31.85
N GLU A 181 -5.81 16.79 -32.52
CA GLU A 181 -4.58 16.81 -33.32
C GLU A 181 -4.94 17.36 -34.69
N GLU A 182 -4.85 18.67 -34.89
CA GLU A 182 -4.63 19.27 -36.22
C GLU A 182 -4.17 20.75 -36.20
N ASP A 183 -4.07 21.41 -35.04
CA ASP A 183 -3.47 22.76 -34.95
C ASP A 183 -2.18 22.73 -34.12
N GLU A 184 -1.09 22.21 -34.71
CA GLU A 184 0.25 22.16 -34.11
C GLU A 184 0.81 23.55 -33.74
N ASP A 185 0.21 24.64 -34.22
CA ASP A 185 0.68 26.03 -33.96
C ASP A 185 0.05 26.69 -32.71
N LEU A 186 -0.96 26.07 -32.07
CA LEU A 186 -1.60 26.56 -30.83
C LEU A 186 -1.22 25.73 -29.58
N MET A 187 -0.41 24.70 -29.78
CA MET A 187 -0.11 23.67 -28.78
C MET A 187 0.98 24.05 -27.76
N ASP A 188 1.58 25.23 -27.87
CA ASP A 188 2.72 25.64 -27.02
C ASP A 188 2.33 26.55 -25.84
N GLU A 189 1.18 27.25 -25.88
CA GLU A 189 0.83 28.21 -24.81
C GLU A 189 -0.09 27.66 -23.71
N ASN A 190 -0.85 26.59 -23.97
CA ASN A 190 -1.84 26.07 -23.01
C ASN A 190 -1.40 24.80 -22.25
N GLN A 191 -0.27 24.17 -22.61
CA GLN A 191 0.24 22.99 -21.90
C GLN A 191 0.73 23.30 -20.47
N GLY A 192 0.92 24.58 -20.13
CA GLY A 192 1.30 25.02 -18.78
C GLY A 192 0.14 25.21 -17.80
N LYS A 193 -1.11 25.30 -18.28
CA LYS A 193 -2.28 25.56 -17.42
C LYS A 193 -2.96 24.22 -17.11
N GLY A 194 -2.72 23.69 -15.90
CA GLY A 194 -3.24 22.39 -15.48
C GLY A 194 -4.75 22.20 -15.67
N ILE A 195 -5.24 20.97 -15.49
CA ILE A 195 -6.64 20.64 -15.78
C ILE A 195 -7.60 21.19 -14.71
N ARG A 196 -8.63 21.93 -15.13
CA ARG A 196 -9.82 22.20 -14.30
C ARG A 196 -10.65 20.92 -14.10
N VAL A 197 -10.90 20.55 -12.85
CA VAL A 197 -11.58 19.30 -12.49
C VAL A 197 -12.79 19.59 -11.60
N LEU A 198 -13.94 19.00 -11.93
CA LEU A 198 -15.12 19.02 -11.06
C LEU A 198 -15.23 17.68 -10.33
N GLY A 199 -14.97 17.66 -9.03
CA GLY A 199 -15.18 16.49 -8.18
C GLY A 199 -16.60 16.43 -7.66
N ILE A 200 -17.24 15.27 -7.74
CA ILE A 200 -18.58 14.99 -7.24
C ILE A 200 -18.48 13.90 -6.19
N ALA A 201 -18.83 14.25 -4.95
CA ALA A 201 -18.95 13.32 -3.84
C ALA A 201 -20.39 13.22 -3.39
N PHE A 202 -20.81 12.00 -3.08
CA PHE A 202 -22.11 11.73 -2.50
C PHE A 202 -21.95 10.75 -1.34
N SER A 203 -23.00 10.66 -0.51
CA SER A 203 -23.07 9.74 0.60
C SER A 203 -24.09 8.64 0.29
N SER A 204 -23.88 7.44 0.83
CA SER A 204 -24.83 6.33 0.74
C SER A 204 -26.25 6.66 1.24
N ALA A 205 -26.42 7.66 2.10
CA ALA A 205 -27.74 8.10 2.54
C ALA A 205 -28.42 8.97 1.46
N ARG A 206 -29.56 8.52 0.94
CA ARG A 206 -30.33 9.22 -0.11
C ARG A 206 -30.85 10.61 0.28
N ASN A 207 -30.91 10.91 1.57
CA ASN A 207 -31.32 12.22 2.07
C ASN A 207 -30.15 13.19 2.25
N HIS A 208 -28.91 12.74 2.05
CA HIS A 208 -27.76 13.63 2.07
C HIS A 208 -27.56 14.29 0.70
N PRO A 209 -27.26 15.60 0.67
CA PRO A 209 -26.97 16.31 -0.55
C PRO A 209 -25.68 15.81 -1.19
N VAL A 210 -25.64 15.81 -2.52
CA VAL A 210 -24.42 15.65 -3.30
C VAL A 210 -23.67 16.98 -3.28
N PHE A 211 -22.36 16.92 -3.09
CA PHE A 211 -21.50 18.09 -3.16
C PHE A 211 -20.59 17.98 -4.38
N CYS A 212 -20.44 19.10 -5.08
CA CYS A 212 -19.49 19.23 -6.16
C CYS A 212 -18.46 20.31 -5.79
N ALA A 213 -17.18 20.04 -6.05
CA ALA A 213 -16.08 20.99 -5.86
C ALA A 213 -15.35 21.18 -7.18
N LEU A 214 -15.22 22.41 -7.63
CA LEU A 214 -14.48 22.77 -8.82
C LEU A 214 -13.07 23.21 -8.43
N LEU A 215 -12.07 22.58 -9.06
CA LEU A 215 -10.67 22.95 -8.95
C LEU A 215 -10.17 23.67 -10.20
N ASN A 216 -9.33 24.67 -10.01
CA ASN A 216 -8.53 25.25 -11.09
C ASN A 216 -7.35 24.33 -11.47
N GLY A 217 -6.57 24.71 -12.49
CA GLY A 217 -5.40 23.95 -12.94
C GLY A 217 -4.27 23.81 -11.90
N GLU A 218 -4.28 24.64 -10.87
CA GLU A 218 -3.31 24.58 -9.76
C GLU A 218 -3.77 23.70 -8.59
N GLY A 219 -5.01 23.22 -8.59
CA GLY A 219 -5.58 22.38 -7.52
C GLY A 219 -6.21 23.14 -6.35
N GLU A 220 -6.52 24.41 -6.55
CA GLU A 220 -7.27 25.25 -5.61
C GLU A 220 -8.76 25.21 -5.92
N VAL A 221 -9.56 25.24 -4.85
CA VAL A 221 -11.03 25.25 -4.96
C VAL A 221 -11.48 26.64 -5.40
N THR A 222 -12.11 26.71 -6.57
CA THR A 222 -12.66 27.98 -7.08
C THR A 222 -14.11 28.17 -6.65
N ASP A 223 -14.91 27.11 -6.76
CA ASP A 223 -16.33 27.13 -6.46
C ASP A 223 -16.81 25.75 -6.01
N PHE A 224 -17.96 25.73 -5.34
CA PHE A 224 -18.64 24.51 -4.96
C PHE A 224 -20.14 24.60 -5.23
N LEU A 225 -20.77 23.45 -5.39
CA LEU A 225 -22.20 23.32 -5.63
C LEU A 225 -22.80 22.28 -4.67
N ARG A 226 -24.01 22.54 -4.20
CA ARG A 226 -24.79 21.61 -3.37
C ARG A 226 -26.05 21.20 -4.13
N LEU A 227 -26.22 19.90 -4.33
CA LEU A 227 -27.35 19.31 -5.04
C LEU A 227 -28.13 18.37 -4.10
N PRO A 228 -29.23 18.82 -3.48
CA PRO A 228 -29.91 18.08 -2.41
C PRO A 228 -30.64 16.79 -2.84
N HIS A 229 -31.07 16.68 -4.10
CA HIS A 229 -31.95 15.62 -4.58
C HIS A 229 -31.35 14.82 -5.76
N PHE A 230 -30.08 15.05 -6.11
CA PHE A 230 -29.44 14.42 -7.27
C PHE A 230 -29.32 12.89 -7.17
N THR A 231 -29.22 12.35 -5.94
CA THR A 231 -29.21 10.90 -5.65
C THR A 231 -30.56 10.22 -5.90
N LYS A 232 -31.67 10.96 -6.06
CA LYS A 232 -32.98 10.37 -6.34
C LYS A 232 -33.01 9.74 -7.73
N ARG A 233 -33.91 8.79 -7.97
CA ARG A 233 -34.04 8.19 -9.30
C ARG A 233 -34.76 9.14 -10.25
N ARG A 234 -34.29 9.25 -11.49
CA ARG A 234 -34.93 10.06 -12.53
C ARG A 234 -36.38 9.60 -12.80
N ASN A 235 -36.59 8.29 -12.80
CA ASN A 235 -37.91 7.66 -12.96
C ASN A 235 -38.54 7.29 -11.60
N ALA A 236 -38.36 8.12 -10.57
CA ALA A 236 -39.03 7.91 -9.30
C ALA A 236 -40.56 7.93 -9.48
N TRP A 237 -41.27 7.08 -8.73
CA TRP A 237 -42.73 7.00 -8.80
C TRP A 237 -43.41 8.29 -8.32
N ARG A 238 -42.80 8.99 -7.37
CA ARG A 238 -43.29 10.27 -6.83
C ARG A 238 -42.93 11.42 -7.76
N GLU A 239 -43.95 12.14 -8.21
CA GLU A 239 -43.80 13.27 -9.12
C GLU A 239 -42.90 14.39 -8.56
N GLU A 240 -43.11 14.74 -7.29
CA GLU A 240 -42.32 15.77 -6.59
C GLU A 240 -40.81 15.46 -6.57
N GLU A 241 -40.43 14.18 -6.52
CA GLU A 241 -39.02 13.77 -6.53
C GLU A 241 -38.38 13.92 -7.92
N ARG A 242 -39.17 13.69 -8.98
CA ARG A 242 -38.71 13.87 -10.35
C ARG A 242 -38.46 15.34 -10.66
N GLU A 243 -39.38 16.22 -10.25
CA GLU A 243 -39.25 17.66 -10.44
C GLU A 243 -38.04 18.23 -9.71
N LYS A 244 -37.86 17.85 -8.44
CA LYS A 244 -36.69 18.28 -7.65
C LYS A 244 -35.37 17.80 -8.26
N LYS A 245 -35.31 16.57 -8.78
CA LYS A 245 -34.11 16.10 -9.50
C LYS A 245 -33.88 16.85 -10.81
N ALA A 246 -34.94 17.17 -11.56
CA ALA A 246 -34.82 17.95 -12.79
C ALA A 246 -34.26 19.36 -12.51
N GLN A 247 -34.64 19.98 -11.40
CA GLN A 247 -34.07 21.26 -10.94
C GLN A 247 -32.57 21.15 -10.63
N ASP A 248 -32.13 20.08 -9.95
CA ASP A 248 -30.72 19.83 -9.66
C ASP A 248 -29.91 19.59 -10.95
N ILE A 249 -30.47 18.86 -11.91
CA ILE A 249 -29.86 18.64 -13.23
C ILE A 249 -29.68 19.98 -13.97
N GLU A 250 -30.69 20.84 -13.96
CA GLU A 250 -30.62 22.16 -14.59
C GLU A 250 -29.60 23.07 -13.90
N THR A 251 -29.50 22.98 -12.58
CA THR A 251 -28.50 23.71 -11.80
C THR A 251 -27.08 23.24 -12.15
N LEU A 252 -26.87 21.92 -12.27
CA LEU A 252 -25.60 21.35 -12.70
C LEU A 252 -25.24 21.76 -14.14
N LYS A 253 -26.21 21.79 -15.06
CA LYS A 253 -26.00 22.29 -16.43
C LYS A 253 -25.51 23.74 -16.45
N LYS A 254 -26.17 24.63 -15.71
CA LYS A 254 -25.75 26.03 -15.58
C LYS A 254 -24.34 26.17 -15.00
N PHE A 255 -24.00 25.32 -14.03
CA PHE A 255 -22.67 25.31 -13.43
C PHE A 255 -21.59 24.85 -14.43
N LEU A 256 -21.86 23.78 -15.18
CA LEU A 256 -20.95 23.29 -16.24
C LEU A 256 -20.76 24.34 -17.35
N LEU A 257 -21.82 25.03 -17.77
CA LEU A 257 -21.77 26.12 -18.74
C LEU A 257 -20.92 27.30 -18.27
N SER A 258 -21.07 27.70 -17.01
CA SER A 258 -20.35 28.85 -16.45
C SER A 258 -18.86 28.57 -16.25
N LYS A 259 -18.51 27.35 -15.83
CA LYS A 259 -17.17 27.04 -15.34
C LYS A 259 -16.31 26.19 -16.26
N LYS A 260 -16.94 25.48 -17.22
CA LYS A 260 -16.29 24.69 -18.27
C LYS A 260 -15.15 23.81 -17.73
N PRO A 261 -15.42 22.83 -16.84
CA PRO A 261 -14.39 21.88 -16.40
C PRO A 261 -13.93 21.02 -17.58
N HIS A 262 -12.70 20.51 -17.56
CA HIS A 262 -12.20 19.59 -18.60
C HIS A 262 -12.54 18.13 -18.29
N VAL A 263 -12.71 17.81 -17.01
CA VAL A 263 -13.08 16.47 -16.54
C VAL A 263 -13.98 16.57 -15.30
N VAL A 264 -14.95 15.67 -15.22
CA VAL A 264 -15.81 15.48 -14.05
C VAL A 264 -15.47 14.14 -13.42
N THR A 265 -15.27 14.14 -12.10
CA THR A 265 -14.91 12.94 -11.34
C THR A 265 -16.03 12.61 -10.37
N VAL A 266 -16.42 11.35 -10.30
CA VAL A 266 -17.46 10.88 -9.38
C VAL A 266 -16.84 9.84 -8.45
N GLY A 267 -17.03 10.00 -7.13
CA GLY A 267 -16.54 9.05 -6.15
C GLY A 267 -17.35 7.76 -6.14
N GLY A 268 -16.70 6.59 -6.22
CA GLY A 268 -17.36 5.30 -6.13
C GLY A 268 -17.52 4.82 -4.68
N GLU A 269 -18.71 4.96 -4.08
CA GLU A 269 -19.03 4.37 -2.77
C GLU A 269 -19.93 3.14 -2.88
N ASN A 270 -20.99 3.22 -3.68
CA ASN A 270 -21.97 2.16 -3.85
C ASN A 270 -22.47 2.10 -5.31
N ARG A 271 -23.42 1.20 -5.62
CA ARG A 271 -23.97 1.06 -6.98
C ARG A 271 -24.67 2.33 -7.49
N ASP A 272 -25.17 3.19 -6.61
CA ASP A 272 -25.79 4.45 -7.02
C ASP A 272 -24.76 5.39 -7.69
N ALA A 273 -23.44 5.20 -7.46
CA ALA A 273 -22.38 5.91 -8.19
C ALA A 273 -22.49 5.72 -9.71
N GLN A 274 -22.79 4.49 -10.17
CA GLN A 274 -22.92 4.21 -11.60
C GLN A 274 -24.10 4.97 -12.21
N MET A 275 -25.21 5.07 -11.46
CA MET A 275 -26.37 5.85 -11.89
C MET A 275 -26.02 7.34 -12.01
N LEU A 276 -25.27 7.88 -11.05
CA LEU A 276 -24.82 9.27 -11.08
C LEU A 276 -23.87 9.54 -12.24
N VAL A 277 -22.93 8.63 -12.52
CA VAL A 277 -22.04 8.74 -13.68
C VAL A 277 -22.84 8.73 -14.97
N GLU A 278 -23.81 7.84 -15.13
CA GLU A 278 -24.69 7.82 -16.30
C GLU A 278 -25.49 9.11 -16.45
N ASP A 279 -26.05 9.63 -15.36
CA ASP A 279 -26.80 10.89 -15.37
C ASP A 279 -25.91 12.07 -15.77
N VAL A 280 -24.68 12.16 -15.22
CA VAL A 280 -23.70 13.20 -15.58
C VAL A 280 -23.26 13.06 -17.04
N LYS A 281 -22.98 11.84 -17.52
CA LYS A 281 -22.63 11.59 -18.93
C LYS A 281 -23.73 12.04 -19.89
N ARG A 282 -25.01 11.79 -19.55
CA ARG A 282 -26.15 12.29 -20.34
C ARG A 282 -26.20 13.81 -20.35
N ILE A 283 -25.99 14.46 -19.19
CA ILE A 283 -25.98 15.92 -19.10
C ILE A 283 -24.87 16.51 -19.96
N VAL A 284 -23.67 15.96 -19.88
CA VAL A 284 -22.52 16.37 -20.70
C VAL A 284 -22.82 16.18 -22.18
N HIS A 285 -23.36 15.03 -22.58
CA HIS A 285 -23.71 14.76 -23.97
C HIS A 285 -24.77 15.70 -24.53
N GLU A 286 -25.79 16.05 -23.72
CA GLU A 286 -26.80 17.04 -24.10
C GLU A 286 -26.18 18.45 -24.31
N LEU A 287 -25.16 18.81 -23.52
CA LEU A 287 -24.43 20.08 -23.65
C LEU A 287 -23.46 20.10 -24.84
N GLU A 288 -22.84 18.97 -25.15
CA GLU A 288 -21.98 18.78 -26.33
C GLU A 288 -22.77 18.90 -27.63
N GLN A 289 -23.94 18.23 -27.72
CA GLN A 289 -24.82 18.31 -28.89
C GLN A 289 -25.33 19.73 -29.14
N GLY A 290 -25.48 20.53 -28.08
CA GLY A 290 -25.82 21.96 -28.18
C GLY A 290 -24.67 22.85 -28.68
N GLN A 291 -23.49 22.30 -28.99
CA GLN A 291 -22.24 23.01 -29.32
C GLN A 291 -21.82 24.05 -28.26
N GLN A 292 -22.23 23.86 -27.00
CA GLN A 292 -21.96 24.83 -25.94
C GLN A 292 -20.65 24.53 -25.19
N LEU A 293 -20.14 23.29 -25.27
CA LEU A 293 -18.89 22.85 -24.63
C LEU A 293 -18.06 21.90 -25.48
N SER A 294 -16.75 21.92 -25.23
CA SER A 294 -15.81 20.85 -25.61
C SER A 294 -16.15 19.55 -24.89
N SER A 295 -15.75 18.40 -25.48
CA SER A 295 -15.92 17.08 -24.86
C SER A 295 -15.41 17.06 -23.41
N ILE A 296 -16.26 16.62 -22.46
CA ILE A 296 -15.89 16.49 -21.05
C ILE A 296 -15.84 15.01 -20.66
N GLY A 297 -14.66 14.54 -20.24
CA GLY A 297 -14.52 13.20 -19.66
C GLY A 297 -15.28 13.08 -18.33
N VAL A 298 -15.99 11.97 -18.14
CA VAL A 298 -16.67 11.66 -16.87
C VAL A 298 -16.12 10.34 -16.32
N GLU A 299 -15.30 10.46 -15.27
CA GLU A 299 -14.54 9.36 -14.69
C GLU A 299 -15.07 8.93 -13.33
N LEU A 300 -15.16 7.62 -13.13
CA LEU A 300 -15.46 7.02 -11.83
C LEU A 300 -14.13 6.79 -11.10
N VAL A 301 -13.96 7.43 -9.95
CA VAL A 301 -12.71 7.40 -9.19
C VAL A 301 -12.92 6.63 -7.89
N ASP A 302 -11.91 5.86 -7.52
CA ASP A 302 -11.86 5.17 -6.23
C ASP A 302 -11.93 6.19 -5.06
N ASN A 303 -12.73 5.84 -4.06
CA ASN A 303 -13.11 6.75 -2.98
C ASN A 303 -12.32 6.54 -1.68
N GLU A 304 -11.53 5.48 -1.56
CA GLU A 304 -10.84 5.13 -0.30
C GLU A 304 -9.95 6.26 0.23
N LEU A 305 -9.16 6.89 -0.65
CA LEU A 305 -8.30 8.00 -0.29
C LEU A 305 -9.08 9.25 0.16
N ALA A 306 -10.15 9.59 -0.56
CA ALA A 306 -10.97 10.75 -0.26
C ALA A 306 -11.74 10.61 1.06
N MET A 307 -12.13 9.37 1.40
CA MET A 307 -12.74 9.03 2.69
C MET A 307 -11.77 9.19 3.87
N LEU A 308 -10.48 8.90 3.67
CA LEU A 308 -9.47 9.21 4.68
C LEU A 308 -9.23 10.71 4.78
N TYR A 309 -9.05 11.37 3.64
CA TYR A 309 -8.79 12.81 3.62
C TYR A 309 -9.90 13.60 4.31
N MET A 310 -11.18 13.31 4.05
CA MET A 310 -12.30 14.07 4.64
C MET A 310 -12.35 14.04 6.17
N ASN A 311 -11.77 13.02 6.80
CA ASN A 311 -11.72 12.86 8.26
C ASN A 311 -10.36 13.27 8.85
N SER A 312 -9.40 13.65 8.00
CA SER A 312 -8.07 14.04 8.45
C SER A 312 -8.09 15.44 9.08
N LYS A 313 -7.26 15.66 10.11
CA LYS A 313 -7.03 16.99 10.71
C LYS A 313 -6.54 18.01 9.67
N LYS A 314 -5.82 17.54 8.65
CA LYS A 314 -5.33 18.37 7.56
C LYS A 314 -6.49 18.99 6.77
N SER A 315 -7.49 18.18 6.40
CA SER A 315 -8.68 18.67 5.72
C SER A 315 -9.49 19.66 6.58
N GLU A 316 -9.56 19.43 7.89
CA GLU A 316 -10.25 20.34 8.83
C GLU A 316 -9.52 21.68 8.97
N THR A 317 -8.19 21.66 8.87
CA THR A 317 -7.37 22.86 8.92
C THR A 317 -7.45 23.64 7.60
N GLU A 318 -7.43 22.94 6.46
CA GLU A 318 -7.48 23.55 5.13
C GLU A 318 -8.88 24.08 4.80
N PHE A 319 -9.93 23.35 5.16
CA PHE A 319 -11.32 23.64 4.81
C PHE A 319 -12.25 23.53 6.03
N ARG A 320 -12.02 24.40 7.03
CA ARG A 320 -12.78 24.41 8.29
C ARG A 320 -14.29 24.53 8.11
N ASP A 321 -14.71 25.35 7.16
CA ASP A 321 -16.13 25.65 6.93
C ASP A 321 -16.80 24.65 5.99
N TYR A 322 -16.05 23.68 5.45
CA TYR A 322 -16.58 22.72 4.48
C TYR A 322 -17.10 21.47 5.18
N PRO A 323 -18.31 21.00 4.84
CA PRO A 323 -18.80 19.72 5.32
C PRO A 323 -17.91 18.58 4.81
N PRO A 324 -17.85 17.43 5.52
CA PRO A 324 -16.96 16.33 5.17
C PRO A 324 -17.10 15.85 3.71
N VAL A 325 -18.33 15.75 3.19
CA VAL A 325 -18.60 15.33 1.81
C VAL A 325 -18.07 16.35 0.79
N LEU A 326 -18.03 17.65 1.11
CA LEU A 326 -17.40 18.64 0.23
C LEU A 326 -15.88 18.50 0.23
N ARG A 327 -15.27 18.24 1.40
CA ARG A 327 -13.82 17.93 1.50
C ARG A 327 -13.45 16.66 0.73
N GLN A 328 -14.33 15.66 0.75
CA GLN A 328 -14.22 14.44 -0.05
C GLN A 328 -14.22 14.77 -1.56
N ALA A 329 -15.13 15.64 -2.02
CA ALA A 329 -15.18 16.07 -3.43
C ALA A 329 -13.88 16.77 -3.88
N VAL A 330 -13.28 17.59 -3.01
CA VAL A 330 -11.98 18.23 -3.26
C VAL A 330 -10.88 17.19 -3.47
N SER A 331 -10.81 16.18 -2.59
CA SER A 331 -9.80 15.10 -2.68
C SER A 331 -9.95 14.27 -3.95
N LEU A 332 -11.19 13.93 -4.36
CA LEU A 332 -11.46 13.21 -5.61
C LEU A 332 -10.98 13.98 -6.84
N ALA A 333 -11.18 15.30 -6.85
CA ALA A 333 -10.72 16.15 -7.94
C ALA A 333 -9.18 16.27 -7.96
N ARG A 334 -8.55 16.48 -6.78
CA ARG A 334 -7.08 16.54 -6.66
C ARG A 334 -6.40 15.24 -7.05
N ARG A 335 -6.99 14.09 -6.72
CA ARG A 335 -6.46 12.78 -7.10
C ARG A 335 -6.34 12.61 -8.62
N ILE A 336 -7.26 13.17 -9.40
CA ILE A 336 -7.23 13.09 -10.87
C ILE A 336 -6.25 14.10 -11.47
N GLN A 337 -6.03 15.22 -10.81
CA GLN A 337 -5.01 16.20 -11.17
C GLN A 337 -3.61 15.65 -10.91
N ASP A 338 -3.34 15.16 -9.70
CA ASP A 338 -2.06 14.61 -9.31
C ASP A 338 -2.24 13.60 -8.17
N PRO A 339 -2.25 12.28 -8.49
CA PRO A 339 -2.34 11.23 -7.48
C PRO A 339 -1.20 11.30 -6.46
N LEU A 340 0.04 11.60 -6.90
CA LEU A 340 1.23 11.60 -6.04
C LEU A 340 1.11 12.66 -4.95
N VAL A 341 0.70 13.87 -5.32
CA VAL A 341 0.46 14.96 -4.37
C VAL A 341 -0.62 14.55 -3.37
N GLU A 342 -1.75 14.03 -3.85
CA GLU A 342 -2.88 13.69 -2.98
C GLU A 342 -2.55 12.57 -1.99
N PHE A 343 -1.91 11.48 -2.44
CA PHE A 343 -1.46 10.41 -1.55
C PHE A 343 -0.42 10.89 -0.53
N ALA A 344 0.48 11.80 -0.91
CA ALA A 344 1.47 12.37 0.00
C ALA A 344 0.83 13.19 1.14
N GLN A 345 -0.40 13.68 0.96
CA GLN A 345 -1.10 14.45 2.01
C GLN A 345 -1.59 13.59 3.16
N VAL A 346 -2.02 12.36 2.87
CA VAL A 346 -2.52 11.39 3.86
C VAL A 346 -1.37 10.62 4.51
N CYS A 347 -0.18 10.72 3.93
CA CYS A 347 1.06 10.21 4.48
C CYS A 347 1.61 11.19 5.54
N SER A 348 0.92 11.24 6.69
CA SER A 348 1.16 12.16 7.80
C SER A 348 1.72 11.41 9.04
N PRO A 349 2.21 12.13 10.08
CA PRO A 349 2.63 11.52 11.34
C PRO A 349 1.50 10.75 12.05
N ASP A 350 0.24 11.03 11.71
CA ASP A 350 -0.94 10.35 12.28
C ASP A 350 -1.15 8.94 11.67
N GLU A 351 -0.26 8.48 10.78
CA GLU A 351 -0.26 7.14 10.18
C GLU A 351 -1.51 6.77 9.37
N ASP A 352 -2.30 7.78 8.94
CA ASP A 352 -3.56 7.59 8.20
C ASP A 352 -3.39 6.71 6.94
N ILE A 353 -2.21 6.71 6.33
CA ILE A 353 -1.87 5.87 5.18
C ILE A 353 -2.03 4.37 5.47
N LEU A 354 -1.86 3.93 6.72
CA LEU A 354 -2.06 2.53 7.12
C LEU A 354 -3.53 2.12 7.14
N CYS A 355 -4.45 3.09 7.15
CA CYS A 355 -5.88 2.81 7.03
C CYS A 355 -6.29 2.46 5.60
N LEU A 356 -5.46 2.79 4.59
CA LEU A 356 -5.65 2.27 3.23
C LEU A 356 -5.38 0.77 3.22
N LYS A 357 -6.31 -0.01 2.69
CA LYS A 357 -6.16 -1.47 2.58
C LYS A 357 -5.30 -1.82 1.37
N LEU A 358 -3.98 -1.80 1.58
CA LEU A 358 -2.99 -2.23 0.61
C LEU A 358 -2.95 -3.75 0.47
N HIS A 359 -2.98 -4.46 1.59
CA HIS A 359 -2.99 -5.93 1.62
C HIS A 359 -3.88 -6.46 2.77
N PRO A 360 -4.61 -7.57 2.57
CA PRO A 360 -5.49 -8.13 3.62
C PRO A 360 -4.78 -8.44 4.94
N MET A 361 -3.51 -8.82 4.87
CA MET A 361 -2.68 -9.20 6.04
C MET A 361 -1.76 -8.08 6.54
N GLN A 362 -1.93 -6.83 6.08
CA GLN A 362 -1.04 -5.72 6.46
C GLN A 362 -1.06 -5.43 7.98
N ASP A 363 -2.17 -5.72 8.66
CA ASP A 363 -2.29 -5.46 10.10
C ASP A 363 -1.47 -6.46 10.96
N HIS A 364 -0.90 -7.50 10.31
CA HIS A 364 -0.07 -8.54 10.95
C HIS A 364 1.43 -8.38 10.69
N VAL A 365 1.85 -7.32 10.00
CA VAL A 365 3.28 -6.96 9.85
C VAL A 365 3.69 -5.93 10.90
N VAL A 366 5.00 -5.72 11.06
CA VAL A 366 5.51 -4.69 11.97
C VAL A 366 5.22 -3.33 11.37
N LYS A 367 4.44 -2.50 12.09
CA LYS A 367 3.95 -1.20 11.58
C LYS A 367 5.08 -0.27 11.12
N GLU A 368 6.14 -0.17 11.91
CA GLU A 368 7.30 0.68 11.61
C GLU A 368 8.03 0.25 10.33
N GLU A 369 8.21 -1.06 10.13
CA GLU A 369 8.83 -1.62 8.92
C GLU A 369 7.96 -1.37 7.69
N LEU A 370 6.63 -1.56 7.83
CA LEU A 370 5.69 -1.27 6.74
C LEU A 370 5.70 0.21 6.37
N LEU A 371 5.61 1.11 7.35
CA LEU A 371 5.69 2.56 7.11
C LEU A 371 7.00 2.94 6.40
N GLY A 372 8.13 2.39 6.86
CA GLY A 372 9.42 2.58 6.19
C GLY A 372 9.38 2.14 4.72
N ALA A 373 8.81 0.95 4.45
CA ALA A 373 8.67 0.44 3.09
C ALA A 373 7.74 1.31 2.21
N LEU A 374 6.66 1.88 2.78
CA LEU A 374 5.77 2.81 2.05
C LEU A 374 6.44 4.16 1.80
N TYR A 375 7.18 4.69 2.78
CA TYR A 375 7.97 5.92 2.60
C TYR A 375 9.03 5.77 1.51
N CYS A 376 9.66 4.60 1.39
CA CYS A 376 10.57 4.32 0.28
C CYS A 376 9.88 4.49 -1.09
N GLU A 377 8.63 4.05 -1.25
CA GLU A 377 7.91 4.22 -2.52
C GLU A 377 7.59 5.69 -2.83
N PHE A 378 7.24 6.49 -1.81
CA PHE A 378 7.11 7.93 -1.97
C PHE A 378 8.43 8.58 -2.36
N ILE A 379 9.54 8.23 -1.70
CA ILE A 379 10.87 8.74 -2.04
C ILE A 379 11.20 8.39 -3.49
N ASN A 380 11.02 7.13 -3.90
CA ASN A 380 11.29 6.71 -5.27
C ASN A 380 10.49 7.55 -6.28
N ARG A 381 9.16 7.65 -6.11
CA ARG A 381 8.31 8.36 -7.07
C ARG A 381 8.51 9.87 -7.04
N VAL A 382 8.65 10.49 -5.87
CA VAL A 382 8.84 11.95 -5.74
C VAL A 382 10.16 12.40 -6.36
N ASN A 383 11.23 11.60 -6.23
CA ASN A 383 12.51 11.94 -6.84
C ASN A 383 12.55 11.60 -8.34
N GLU A 384 11.78 10.60 -8.81
CA GLU A 384 11.59 10.33 -10.24
C GLU A 384 10.84 11.49 -10.92
N VAL A 385 9.78 12.01 -10.29
CA VAL A 385 8.98 13.11 -10.83
C VAL A 385 9.68 14.45 -10.62
N GLY A 386 10.27 14.70 -9.45
CA GLY A 386 10.83 15.99 -9.02
C GLY A 386 9.77 16.97 -8.49
N VAL A 387 10.19 17.90 -7.64
CA VAL A 387 9.29 18.82 -6.91
C VAL A 387 9.62 20.26 -7.23
N ASP A 388 8.61 21.03 -7.66
CA ASP A 388 8.74 22.48 -7.78
C ASP A 388 8.52 23.14 -6.40
N VAL A 389 9.56 23.81 -5.90
CA VAL A 389 9.53 24.45 -4.57
C VAL A 389 8.68 25.71 -4.57
N ASN A 390 8.64 26.47 -5.67
CA ASN A 390 7.82 27.67 -5.77
C ASN A 390 6.34 27.30 -5.77
N ARG A 391 5.97 26.24 -6.50
CA ARG A 391 4.60 25.69 -6.48
C ARG A 391 4.23 25.16 -5.09
N ALA A 392 5.17 24.52 -4.38
CA ALA A 392 4.97 24.11 -2.99
C ALA A 392 4.75 25.29 -2.03
N ILE A 393 5.41 26.44 -2.26
CA ILE A 393 5.18 27.64 -1.45
C ILE A 393 3.79 28.21 -1.69
N ALA A 394 3.40 28.33 -2.97
CA ALA A 394 2.11 28.89 -3.38
C ALA A 394 0.94 28.01 -2.92
N HIS A 395 1.05 26.70 -3.08
CA HIS A 395 -0.07 25.78 -2.87
C HIS A 395 0.19 24.81 -1.70
N PRO A 396 -0.50 24.97 -0.55
CA PRO A 396 -0.27 24.17 0.67
C PRO A 396 -0.38 22.66 0.49
N HIS A 397 -1.25 22.21 -0.41
CA HIS A 397 -1.51 20.80 -0.64
C HIS A 397 -0.27 20.06 -1.21
N SER A 398 0.56 20.73 -1.99
CA SER A 398 1.78 20.17 -2.60
C SER A 398 3.02 20.17 -1.70
N GLN A 399 2.98 20.88 -0.56
CA GLN A 399 4.09 20.97 0.42
C GLN A 399 4.50 19.61 0.99
N ALA A 400 3.55 18.66 1.06
CA ALA A 400 3.78 17.33 1.59
C ALA A 400 4.83 16.54 0.79
N LEU A 401 5.07 16.88 -0.47
CA LEU A 401 6.08 16.22 -1.30
C LEU A 401 7.51 16.49 -0.82
N LEU A 402 7.79 17.66 -0.24
CA LEU A 402 9.15 18.07 0.11
C LEU A 402 9.81 17.18 1.16
N GLN A 403 9.03 16.48 1.98
CA GLN A 403 9.59 15.55 2.97
C GLN A 403 10.20 14.29 2.32
N TYR A 404 9.80 13.96 1.08
CA TYR A 404 10.25 12.76 0.37
C TYR A 404 11.37 13.02 -0.62
N VAL A 405 11.78 14.28 -0.80
CA VAL A 405 12.94 14.63 -1.64
C VAL A 405 14.22 14.11 -0.97
N CYS A 406 15.10 13.48 -1.75
CA CYS A 406 16.37 12.93 -1.28
C CYS A 406 17.19 13.98 -0.50
N GLY A 407 17.66 13.60 0.69
CA GLY A 407 18.43 14.50 1.57
C GLY A 407 17.58 15.47 2.41
N LEU A 408 16.33 15.69 2.03
CA LEU A 408 15.31 16.34 2.85
C LEU A 408 14.66 15.31 3.80
N GLY A 409 13.51 15.67 4.35
CA GLY A 409 12.79 15.00 5.43
C GLY A 409 11.83 16.00 6.06
N ALA A 410 10.86 15.55 6.86
CA ALA A 410 9.79 16.41 7.37
C ALA A 410 10.29 17.73 8.01
N ARG A 411 11.33 17.65 8.85
CA ARG A 411 11.95 18.83 9.49
C ARG A 411 12.61 19.78 8.49
N LYS A 412 13.42 19.24 7.57
CA LYS A 412 14.18 20.06 6.61
C LYS A 412 13.27 20.66 5.54
N GLY A 413 12.28 19.91 5.04
CA GLY A 413 11.30 20.40 4.08
C GLY A 413 10.47 21.55 4.66
N THR A 414 9.99 21.40 5.90
CA THR A 414 9.26 22.48 6.60
C THR A 414 10.13 23.71 6.82
N HIS A 415 11.40 23.51 7.22
CA HIS A 415 12.35 24.60 7.41
C HIS A 415 12.65 25.37 6.11
N LEU A 416 12.82 24.65 4.99
CA LEU A 416 13.01 25.25 3.67
C LEU A 416 11.85 26.16 3.29
N LEU A 417 10.62 25.66 3.40
CA LEU A 417 9.40 26.44 3.13
C LEU A 417 9.32 27.67 4.04
N LYS A 418 9.68 27.53 5.32
CA LYS A 418 9.65 28.63 6.28
C LYS A 418 10.60 29.75 5.89
N ILE A 419 11.84 29.44 5.52
CA ILE A 419 12.82 30.46 5.10
C ILE A 419 12.33 31.20 3.85
N LEU A 420 11.88 30.46 2.84
CA LEU A 420 11.43 31.06 1.57
C LEU A 420 10.20 31.96 1.78
N LYS A 421 9.25 31.54 2.64
CA LYS A 421 8.09 32.38 3.02
C LYS A 421 8.50 33.61 3.82
N GLN A 422 9.45 33.50 4.74
CA GLN A 422 9.90 34.63 5.57
C GLN A 422 10.62 35.70 4.75
N ASN A 423 11.41 35.30 3.76
CA ASN A 423 12.14 36.22 2.90
C ASN A 423 11.28 36.76 1.74
N ASN A 424 10.04 36.27 1.60
CA ASN A 424 9.13 36.58 0.50
C ASN A 424 9.81 36.49 -0.89
N THR A 425 10.70 35.50 -1.05
CA THR A 425 11.54 35.35 -2.24
C THR A 425 11.18 34.05 -2.96
N ARG A 426 10.94 34.13 -4.27
CA ARG A 426 10.83 32.95 -5.14
C ARG A 426 12.22 32.38 -5.39
N LEU A 427 12.33 31.06 -5.47
CA LEU A 427 13.57 30.41 -5.82
C LEU A 427 13.79 30.55 -7.33
N GLU A 428 14.81 31.30 -7.74
CA GLU A 428 15.15 31.55 -9.15
C GLU A 428 16.17 30.55 -9.68
N ASN A 429 17.09 30.12 -8.82
CA ASN A 429 18.11 29.14 -9.16
C ASN A 429 18.44 28.25 -7.97
N ARG A 430 18.99 27.06 -8.25
CA ARG A 430 19.32 26.08 -7.21
C ARG A 430 20.42 26.58 -6.27
N THR A 431 21.30 27.48 -6.70
CA THR A 431 22.39 28.03 -5.87
C THR A 431 21.85 28.81 -4.67
N GLN A 432 20.66 29.43 -4.79
CA GLN A 432 19.96 30.09 -3.68
C GLN A 432 19.59 29.13 -2.54
N LEU A 433 19.49 27.82 -2.78
CA LEU A 433 19.32 26.84 -1.70
C LEU A 433 20.51 26.85 -0.73
N VAL A 434 21.72 27.08 -1.23
CA VAL A 434 22.92 27.16 -0.39
C VAL A 434 23.07 28.56 0.20
N THR A 435 22.98 29.59 -0.63
CA THR A 435 23.29 30.97 -0.22
C THR A 435 22.19 31.59 0.65
N MET A 436 20.91 31.37 0.32
CA MET A 436 19.76 31.97 1.03
C MET A 436 19.11 31.01 2.02
N CYS A 437 18.97 29.73 1.66
CA CYS A 437 18.32 28.75 2.54
C CYS A 437 19.28 28.05 3.51
N HIS A 438 20.58 28.44 3.48
CA HIS A 438 21.65 27.91 4.34
C HIS A 438 21.73 26.38 4.32
N MET A 439 21.45 25.78 3.16
CA MET A 439 21.48 24.32 3.02
C MET A 439 22.94 23.82 3.01
N GLY A 440 23.24 22.86 3.88
CA GLY A 440 24.58 22.26 3.95
C GLY A 440 24.96 21.49 2.67
N PRO A 441 26.26 21.40 2.33
CA PRO A 441 26.73 20.91 1.04
C PRO A 441 26.28 19.47 0.72
N LYS A 442 26.30 18.56 1.70
CA LYS A 442 25.82 17.18 1.52
C LYS A 442 24.33 17.11 1.21
N VAL A 443 23.53 17.98 1.84
CA VAL A 443 22.08 18.01 1.64
C VAL A 443 21.79 18.55 0.25
N PHE A 444 22.47 19.63 -0.14
CA PHE A 444 22.35 20.21 -1.48
C PHE A 444 22.70 19.21 -2.58
N ILE A 445 23.82 18.49 -2.47
CA ILE A 445 24.21 17.45 -3.45
C ILE A 445 23.11 16.38 -3.60
N ASN A 446 22.48 16.00 -2.49
CA ASN A 446 21.44 14.96 -2.51
C ASN A 446 20.10 15.44 -3.07
N CYS A 447 19.71 16.71 -2.89
CA CYS A 447 18.38 17.20 -3.27
C CYS A 447 18.35 18.02 -4.56
N ALA A 448 19.46 18.65 -4.97
CA ALA A 448 19.46 19.65 -6.03
C ALA A 448 18.95 19.12 -7.37
N GLY A 449 19.24 17.86 -7.71
CA GLY A 449 18.77 17.22 -8.94
C GLY A 449 17.26 16.99 -9.00
N PHE A 450 16.60 16.95 -7.85
CA PHE A 450 15.17 16.62 -7.73
C PHE A 450 14.29 17.86 -7.49
N ILE A 451 14.90 18.99 -7.13
CA ILE A 451 14.21 20.28 -7.02
C ILE A 451 14.08 20.90 -8.41
N LYS A 452 12.85 21.13 -8.84
CA LYS A 452 12.50 21.84 -10.07
C LYS A 452 12.27 23.32 -9.77
N ILE A 453 12.55 24.13 -10.78
CA ILE A 453 12.25 25.56 -10.80
C ILE A 453 11.69 25.81 -12.20
N ASP A 454 10.42 26.20 -12.28
CA ASP A 454 9.83 26.63 -13.55
C ASP A 454 10.36 28.02 -13.94
N THR A 455 11.30 28.04 -14.88
CA THR A 455 11.91 29.27 -15.41
C THR A 455 10.97 30.09 -16.28
N ALA A 456 9.93 29.48 -16.87
CA ALA A 456 8.96 30.23 -17.68
C ALA A 456 8.10 31.14 -16.78
N SER A 457 7.66 30.61 -15.64
CA SER A 457 6.89 31.37 -14.64
C SER A 457 7.65 32.56 -14.01
N LEU A 458 8.98 32.56 -14.09
CA LEU A 458 9.84 33.62 -13.56
C LEU A 458 9.95 34.82 -14.52
N GLY A 459 9.89 34.58 -15.84
CA GLY A 459 9.96 35.64 -16.86
C GLY A 459 8.76 36.57 -16.86
N ASP A 460 7.55 36.02 -16.70
CA ASP A 460 6.31 36.82 -16.66
C ASP A 460 6.23 37.78 -15.46
N SER A 461 7.00 37.53 -14.39
CA SER A 461 6.98 38.37 -13.19
C SER A 461 7.89 39.60 -13.29
N THR A 462 8.82 39.64 -14.25
CA THR A 462 9.74 40.77 -14.45
C THR A 462 9.23 41.82 -15.42
N ASP A 463 8.17 41.50 -16.19
CA ASP A 463 7.53 42.41 -17.16
C ASP A 463 6.23 43.07 -16.63
N SER A 464 5.93 42.94 -15.33
CA SER A 464 4.76 43.57 -14.66
C SER A 464 5.13 44.74 -13.76
#